data_AF-A0A2S7YAE8-F1
#
_entry.id   AF-A0A2S7YAE8-F1
#
_cell.length_a   1.000
_cell.length_b   1.000
_cell.length_c   1.000
_cell.angle_alpha   90.00
_cell.angle_beta   90.00
_cell.angle_gamma   90.00
#
_symmetry.space_group_name_H-M   'P 1'
#
loop_
_entity.id
_entity.type
_entity.pdbx_description
1 polymer ?
#
loop_
_entity_poly.entity_id
_entity_poly.type
_entity_poly.pdbx_seq_one_letter_code
_entity_poly.pdbx_strand_id
1 'polypeptide(L)'
;MVNRGRSEGCMTCKQRRVKCDEAKPQCRSCLRLGFRCRGYKPKSTQFKFKDQNHKFYTKSDHNVNCRGGCDVVGAAPSLRASAESNTQDREAVNASSLQRLSEPESAVPFFLGHYASMGRDMGSTRGFFEMLVPAYASQRQESALSLAVSALASEILFVWRQDASSFRSPRKSYSRAIARLLTAIQDPIERSRPATVLAVLALQTYENASAIYHLRRASSTHHNGAASLLLSIDADGMDSTARAYLQKFMLHTEVSTAIRQKRPLKSIAYSWMGSKDTSAVPDNPSSALDAIGAFFAELQASYTQLMTQGGSTTSLDRGLKEWRAEAVRLDAKLQAWAETVPDHWRPLRLISGRDFDSSIPAYQSVCEVYPSCQIASVWNLWHIQRLLLAKMMLGSLNAFPDLKCFGFAYGHFLGDPIELFTCQQTLQEVVDRMCYSIPFHLGNRTTRVSLTDFTDPTILLPSDCSLEGGTRQDRSGLFAGISRDDHRRHVIAQGPWRVMHPLSRLLTLFSEDDGEVIASLLRPGQRDWVRDQFLRVATLLHLPSHSSHDMERSEPSGCSADAEAENLAKKIRKGAILMSGP
;
A
#
# COMPACT_ATOMS: atom_id res chain seq x y z
N MET A 1 59.83 21.34 -3.44
CA MET A 1 58.66 21.30 -4.35
C MET A 1 57.44 21.74 -3.56
N VAL A 2 56.95 22.98 -3.74
CA VAL A 2 55.88 23.54 -2.90
C VAL A 2 54.54 23.01 -3.41
N ASN A 3 53.88 22.17 -2.61
CA ASN A 3 52.58 21.60 -2.93
C ASN A 3 51.50 22.69 -2.79
N ARG A 4 51.21 23.40 -3.89
CA ARG A 4 50.02 24.26 -3.97
C ARG A 4 48.84 23.30 -4.05
N GLY A 5 48.01 23.28 -3.01
CA GLY A 5 46.93 22.31 -2.82
C GLY A 5 45.94 22.17 -3.99
N ARG A 6 44.90 21.38 -3.78
CA ARG A 6 43.91 21.01 -4.80
C ARG A 6 43.39 22.25 -5.55
N SER A 7 43.71 22.37 -6.85
CA SER A 7 43.30 23.50 -7.70
C SER A 7 41.79 23.78 -7.59
N GLU A 8 41.41 25.05 -7.41
CA GLU A 8 40.01 25.49 -7.38
C GLU A 8 39.45 25.87 -8.76
N GLY A 9 40.29 25.83 -9.81
CA GLY A 9 39.91 26.19 -11.18
C GLY A 9 38.69 25.45 -11.76
N CYS A 10 38.08 26.03 -12.79
CA CYS A 10 36.91 25.46 -13.45
C CYS A 10 37.22 24.09 -14.07
N MET A 11 36.19 23.28 -14.28
CA MET A 11 36.33 21.92 -14.81
C MET A 11 36.97 21.90 -16.21
N THR A 12 36.67 22.88 -17.05
CA THR A 12 37.25 23.01 -18.39
C THR A 12 38.76 23.29 -18.33
N CYS A 13 39.21 24.22 -17.49
CA CYS A 13 40.64 24.54 -17.33
C CYS A 13 41.42 23.39 -16.66
N LYS A 14 40.80 22.69 -15.71
CA LYS A 14 41.38 21.50 -15.08
C LYS A 14 41.62 20.37 -16.08
N GLN A 15 40.63 20.08 -16.93
CA GLN A 15 40.76 19.07 -17.97
C GLN A 15 41.87 19.44 -18.97
N ARG A 16 42.00 20.73 -19.28
CA ARG A 16 43.02 21.26 -20.19
C ARG A 16 44.39 21.48 -19.55
N ARG A 17 44.54 21.28 -18.24
CA ARG A 17 45.78 21.55 -17.46
C ARG A 17 46.35 22.96 -17.65
N VAL A 18 45.48 23.96 -17.79
CA VAL A 18 45.86 25.38 -17.91
C VAL A 18 45.46 26.18 -16.67
N LYS A 19 46.13 27.30 -16.42
CA LYS A 19 45.81 28.20 -15.30
C LYS A 19 44.42 28.80 -15.49
N CYS A 20 43.55 28.60 -14.49
CA CYS A 20 42.24 29.23 -14.44
C CYS A 20 42.35 30.56 -13.69
N ASP A 21 41.58 31.55 -14.14
CA ASP A 21 41.45 32.86 -13.50
C ASP A 21 40.34 32.90 -12.44
N GLU A 22 39.60 31.79 -12.27
CA GLU A 22 38.59 31.58 -11.22
C GLU A 22 37.39 32.56 -11.21
N ALA A 23 37.23 33.37 -12.26
CA ALA A 23 36.08 34.24 -12.45
C ALA A 23 34.76 33.46 -12.55
N LYS A 24 33.70 33.97 -11.91
CA LYS A 24 32.34 33.42 -11.92
C LYS A 24 31.40 34.38 -12.67
N PRO A 25 30.39 33.88 -13.42
CA PRO A 25 29.98 32.47 -13.57
C PRO A 25 30.85 31.65 -14.54
N GLN A 26 31.64 32.29 -15.41
CA GLN A 26 32.56 31.63 -16.35
C GLN A 26 33.96 32.22 -16.30
N CYS A 27 34.97 31.38 -16.52
CA CYS A 27 36.38 31.79 -16.49
C CYS A 27 36.74 32.63 -17.74
N ARG A 28 37.51 33.72 -17.59
CA ARG A 28 37.90 34.58 -18.73
C ARG A 28 38.79 33.85 -19.72
N SER A 29 39.60 32.90 -19.27
CA SER A 29 40.38 32.03 -20.18
C SER A 29 39.49 31.16 -21.08
N CYS A 30 38.34 30.73 -20.56
CA CYS A 30 37.37 29.92 -21.28
C CYS A 30 36.66 30.76 -22.34
N LEU A 31 36.21 31.95 -21.93
CA LEU A 31 35.55 32.94 -22.79
C LEU A 31 36.44 33.41 -23.93
N ARG A 32 37.68 33.83 -23.63
CA ARG A 32 38.62 34.35 -24.63
C ARG A 32 38.98 33.32 -25.69
N LEU A 33 39.03 32.05 -25.31
CA LEU A 33 39.40 30.94 -26.20
C LEU A 33 38.18 30.25 -26.84
N GLY A 34 36.97 30.80 -26.67
CA GLY A 34 35.75 30.27 -27.28
C GLY A 34 35.27 28.92 -26.74
N PHE A 35 35.76 28.48 -25.57
CA PHE A 35 35.35 27.20 -24.98
C PHE A 35 34.18 27.38 -24.00
N ARG A 36 33.18 26.48 -24.08
CA ARG A 36 32.10 26.39 -23.09
C ARG A 36 32.66 26.06 -21.70
N CYS A 37 32.55 26.99 -20.76
CA CYS A 37 32.97 26.79 -19.37
C CYS A 37 31.99 25.86 -18.65
N ARG A 38 32.44 24.68 -18.21
CA ARG A 38 31.63 23.70 -17.45
C ARG A 38 31.48 24.04 -15.97
N GLY A 39 31.81 25.28 -15.58
CA GLY A 39 31.70 25.76 -14.21
C GLY A 39 32.71 25.15 -13.23
N TYR A 40 32.51 25.45 -11.95
CA TYR A 40 33.33 25.00 -10.83
C TYR A 40 32.62 23.84 -10.13
N LYS A 41 33.36 22.82 -9.65
CA LYS A 41 32.75 21.77 -8.83
C LYS A 41 32.16 22.39 -7.55
N PRO A 42 30.88 22.16 -7.22
CA PRO A 42 30.37 22.53 -5.91
C PRO A 42 31.20 21.81 -4.85
N LYS A 43 31.53 22.50 -3.75
CA LYS A 43 32.23 21.89 -2.61
C LYS A 43 31.29 20.81 -2.05
N SER A 44 31.49 19.56 -2.46
CA SER A 44 30.85 18.44 -1.80
C SER A 44 31.34 18.43 -0.36
N THR A 45 30.48 18.77 0.59
CA THR A 45 30.62 18.42 2.00
C THR A 45 30.55 16.90 2.10
N GLN A 46 31.63 16.23 1.66
CA GLN A 46 31.85 14.82 1.90
C GLN A 46 32.18 14.68 3.39
N PHE A 47 31.19 14.29 4.18
CA PHE A 47 31.45 13.70 5.48
C PHE A 47 32.35 12.47 5.27
N LYS A 48 33.63 12.60 5.59
CA LYS A 48 34.53 11.46 5.73
C LYS A 48 34.28 10.89 7.11
N PHE A 49 33.63 9.73 7.19
CA PHE A 49 33.64 8.93 8.40
C PHE A 49 35.10 8.54 8.68
N LYS A 50 35.69 9.16 9.70
CA LYS A 50 36.97 8.73 10.26
C LYS A 50 36.67 7.62 11.24
N ASP A 51 37.15 6.42 10.95
CA ASP A 51 37.19 5.34 11.92
C ASP A 51 38.08 5.77 13.11
N GLN A 52 37.46 5.93 14.29
CA GLN A 52 38.12 6.29 15.54
C GLN A 52 38.41 5.06 16.41
N ASN A 53 38.22 3.83 15.92
CA ASN A 53 38.45 2.60 16.67
C ASN A 53 39.91 2.47 17.16
N HIS A 54 40.85 3.15 16.51
CA HIS A 54 42.25 3.24 16.97
C HIS A 54 42.42 3.96 18.32
N LYS A 55 41.43 4.71 18.80
CA LYS A 55 41.44 5.35 20.13
C LYS A 55 41.05 4.42 21.28
N PHE A 56 40.56 3.22 20.96
CA PHE A 56 40.11 2.21 21.95
C PHE A 56 41.05 1.00 22.03
N TYR A 57 42.17 1.01 21.30
CA TYR A 57 43.23 0.03 21.46
C TYR A 57 44.31 0.58 22.40
N THR A 58 44.21 0.23 23.69
CA THR A 58 45.36 0.29 24.59
C THR A 58 46.32 -0.84 24.23
N LYS A 59 47.51 -0.46 23.78
CA LYS A 59 48.66 -1.36 23.68
C LYS A 59 49.00 -1.89 25.07
N SER A 60 48.90 -3.20 25.24
CA SER A 60 49.79 -3.93 26.13
C SER A 60 50.30 -5.16 25.38
N ASP A 61 51.53 -5.02 24.87
CA ASP A 61 52.53 -6.07 24.65
C ASP A 61 52.54 -7.07 25.84
N HIS A 62 52.90 -8.35 25.76
CA HIS A 62 53.74 -9.13 24.85
C HIS A 62 53.52 -10.60 25.31
N ASN A 63 53.35 -11.63 24.48
CA ASN A 63 54.39 -12.43 23.80
C ASN A 63 54.08 -13.92 24.09
N VAL A 64 53.80 -14.75 23.08
CA VAL A 64 54.38 -16.09 22.89
C VAL A 64 54.16 -16.48 21.43
N ASN A 65 55.24 -17.01 20.88
CA ASN A 65 55.54 -17.27 19.49
C ASN A 65 54.99 -18.63 19.01
N CYS A 66 54.68 -18.68 17.71
CA CYS A 66 54.88 -19.82 16.78
C CYS A 66 54.17 -21.19 16.94
N ARG A 67 53.54 -21.58 15.80
CA ARG A 67 53.56 -22.87 15.06
C ARG A 67 52.50 -23.94 15.35
N GLY A 68 51.67 -24.19 14.32
CA GLY A 68 51.48 -25.53 13.73
C GLY A 68 50.28 -26.40 14.15
N GLY A 69 49.48 -26.83 13.17
CA GLY A 69 49.00 -28.22 13.06
C GLY A 69 47.60 -28.60 13.60
N CYS A 70 46.73 -29.00 12.66
CA CYS A 70 45.75 -30.11 12.63
C CYS A 70 45.11 -30.70 13.91
N ASP A 71 43.76 -30.80 13.83
CA ASP A 71 42.91 -31.99 13.98
C ASP A 71 42.62 -32.69 15.33
N VAL A 72 41.31 -32.98 15.47
CA VAL A 72 40.65 -34.20 16.02
C VAL A 72 40.27 -34.27 17.52
N VAL A 73 38.93 -34.26 17.72
CA VAL A 73 38.05 -35.14 18.55
C VAL A 73 38.38 -35.40 20.02
N GLY A 74 37.36 -35.26 20.88
CA GLY A 74 37.11 -36.27 21.92
C GLY A 74 36.58 -35.80 23.28
N ALA A 75 35.31 -36.10 23.52
CA ALA A 75 34.71 -36.60 24.77
C ALA A 75 34.64 -35.74 26.05
N ALA A 76 33.40 -35.67 26.58
CA ALA A 76 33.06 -35.31 27.96
C ALA A 76 33.56 -36.38 28.97
N PRO A 77 33.56 -36.05 30.28
CA PRO A 77 32.46 -36.54 31.09
C PRO A 77 31.95 -35.58 32.19
N SER A 78 30.68 -35.85 32.55
CA SER A 78 29.88 -35.35 33.67
C SER A 78 30.51 -35.61 35.05
N LEU A 79 30.29 -34.71 36.02
CA LEU A 79 30.03 -35.06 37.43
C LEU A 79 29.21 -33.95 38.13
N ARG A 80 28.13 -34.39 38.80
CA ARG A 80 27.22 -33.61 39.66
C ARG A 80 27.85 -33.36 41.04
N ALA A 81 27.55 -32.22 41.67
CA ALA A 81 27.21 -32.13 43.09
C ALA A 81 26.63 -30.75 43.45
N SER A 82 25.59 -30.78 44.28
CA SER A 82 24.80 -29.67 44.81
C SER A 82 25.39 -29.13 46.12
N ALA A 83 25.15 -27.84 46.42
CA ALA A 83 24.74 -27.26 47.73
C ALA A 83 25.37 -25.89 48.04
N GLU A 84 24.51 -24.87 48.05
CA GLU A 84 24.40 -23.68 48.92
C GLU A 84 25.60 -23.28 49.80
N SER A 85 26.12 -22.05 49.67
CA SER A 85 25.66 -20.85 50.41
C SER A 85 26.67 -19.69 50.32
N ASN A 86 26.11 -18.49 50.12
CA ASN A 86 26.50 -17.16 50.60
C ASN A 86 27.86 -16.47 50.34
N THR A 87 27.68 -15.28 49.75
CA THR A 87 28.32 -13.96 49.99
C THR A 87 29.72 -13.64 49.44
N GLN A 88 29.64 -12.75 48.44
CA GLN A 88 30.38 -11.49 48.25
C GLN A 88 31.65 -11.47 47.40
N ASP A 89 31.50 -10.65 46.35
CA ASP A 89 32.49 -9.82 45.67
C ASP A 89 33.57 -10.51 44.84
N ARG A 90 33.28 -10.63 43.54
CA ARG A 90 34.22 -10.22 42.49
C ARG A 90 33.49 -9.96 41.17
N GLU A 91 33.61 -8.72 40.74
CA GLU A 91 33.03 -8.13 39.52
C GLU A 91 33.45 -8.92 38.28
N ALA A 92 32.53 -9.73 37.76
CA ALA A 92 32.60 -10.23 36.41
C ALA A 92 32.07 -9.15 35.46
N VAL A 93 32.95 -8.69 34.57
CA VAL A 93 32.64 -7.78 33.47
C VAL A 93 31.53 -8.42 32.63
N ASN A 94 30.30 -7.95 32.86
CA ASN A 94 29.13 -8.33 32.10
C ASN A 94 29.33 -7.94 30.63
N ALA A 95 29.43 -8.93 29.76
CA ALA A 95 29.30 -8.80 28.31
C ALA A 95 27.86 -8.43 27.89
N SER A 96 27.29 -7.43 28.56
CA SER A 96 25.89 -7.04 28.53
C SER A 96 25.77 -5.59 28.09
N SER A 97 26.32 -5.22 26.94
CA SER A 97 26.14 -3.85 26.40
C SER A 97 26.25 -3.74 24.87
N LEU A 98 25.83 -4.77 24.12
CA LEU A 98 25.16 -4.45 22.85
C LEU A 98 23.70 -4.16 23.21
N GLN A 99 23.47 -2.91 23.58
CA GLN A 99 22.14 -2.38 23.86
C GLN A 99 21.29 -2.63 22.61
N ARG A 100 20.37 -3.60 22.68
CA ARG A 100 19.34 -3.81 21.66
C ARG A 100 18.69 -2.44 21.48
N LEU A 101 18.82 -1.84 20.29
CA LEU A 101 18.11 -0.62 19.94
C LEU A 101 16.65 -0.79 20.36
N SER A 102 16.12 0.20 21.06
CA SER A 102 14.76 0.12 21.62
C SER A 102 13.80 -0.19 20.47
N GLU A 103 12.84 -1.12 20.63
CA GLU A 103 11.88 -1.49 19.57
C GLU A 103 11.36 -0.32 18.69
N PRO A 104 10.97 0.86 19.24
CA PRO A 104 10.51 1.99 18.43
C PRO A 104 11.57 2.61 17.50
N GLU A 105 12.87 2.49 17.78
CA GLU A 105 13.95 3.15 17.03
C GLU A 105 14.16 2.53 15.64
N SER A 106 13.88 1.24 15.48
CA SER A 106 13.96 0.52 14.18
C SER A 106 12.64 0.51 13.41
N ALA A 107 11.51 0.68 14.09
CA ALA A 107 10.18 0.60 13.50
C ALA A 107 9.87 1.77 12.56
N VAL A 108 10.13 3.00 13.01
CA VAL A 108 9.80 4.20 12.23
C VAL A 108 10.57 4.25 10.90
N PRO A 109 11.90 4.07 10.85
CA PRO A 109 12.63 4.03 9.58
C PRO A 109 12.12 2.94 8.63
N PHE A 110 11.77 1.76 9.16
CA PHE A 110 11.19 0.67 8.37
C PHE A 110 9.86 1.07 7.74
N PHE A 111 8.92 1.60 8.54
CA PHE A 111 7.62 2.03 8.05
C PHE A 111 7.71 3.19 7.04
N LEU A 112 8.46 4.24 7.38
CA LEU A 112 8.58 5.40 6.49
C LEU A 112 9.27 5.01 5.17
N GLY A 113 10.31 4.17 5.23
CA GLY A 113 11.02 3.68 4.06
C GLY A 113 10.17 2.78 3.18
N HIS A 114 9.51 1.76 3.73
CA HIS A 114 8.86 0.72 2.93
C HIS A 114 7.38 0.97 2.61
N TYR A 115 6.66 1.77 3.42
CA TYR A 115 5.22 1.99 3.28
C TYR A 115 4.84 3.44 2.92
N ALA A 116 5.53 4.42 3.51
CA ALA A 116 5.17 5.84 3.31
C ALA A 116 5.87 6.49 2.12
N SER A 117 7.07 6.04 1.73
CA SER A 117 7.87 6.73 0.69
C SER A 117 7.86 6.01 -0.67
N MET A 118 8.02 4.69 -0.68
CA MET A 118 8.28 3.94 -1.92
C MET A 118 7.06 3.84 -2.83
N GLY A 119 7.28 4.07 -4.13
CA GLY A 119 6.28 3.87 -5.18
C GLY A 119 5.14 4.88 -5.19
N ARG A 120 5.34 6.05 -4.57
CA ARG A 120 4.33 7.10 -4.43
C ARG A 120 4.92 8.48 -4.77
N ASP A 121 4.06 9.33 -5.32
CA ASP A 121 4.34 10.72 -5.60
C ASP A 121 3.03 11.52 -5.67
N MET A 122 3.10 12.85 -5.59
CA MET A 122 1.91 13.71 -5.60
C MET A 122 1.06 13.60 -6.90
N GLY A 123 1.64 13.09 -7.99
CA GLY A 123 0.95 12.79 -9.25
C GLY A 123 0.25 11.42 -9.24
N SER A 124 0.48 10.55 -8.25
CA SER A 124 -0.15 9.23 -8.14
C SER A 124 -0.99 9.00 -6.89
N THR A 125 -1.01 9.97 -5.98
CA THR A 125 -1.67 9.83 -4.67
C THR A 125 -2.54 11.03 -4.29
N ARG A 126 -3.02 11.02 -3.05
CA ARG A 126 -3.94 12.00 -2.46
C ARG A 126 -3.31 12.71 -1.25
N GLY A 127 -2.01 12.54 -1.04
CA GLY A 127 -1.19 13.38 -0.16
C GLY A 127 -0.99 12.92 1.29
N PHE A 128 -1.73 11.95 1.85
CA PHE A 128 -1.50 11.53 3.24
C PHE A 128 -0.06 11.06 3.49
N PHE A 129 0.39 10.03 2.78
CA PHE A 129 1.73 9.47 2.96
C PHE A 129 2.83 10.41 2.48
N GLU A 130 2.57 11.18 1.43
CA GLU A 130 3.53 12.09 0.82
C GLU A 130 3.79 13.32 1.69
N MET A 131 2.78 13.76 2.47
CA MET A 131 2.96 14.78 3.50
C MET A 131 3.50 14.20 4.81
N LEU A 132 3.34 12.91 5.06
CA LEU A 132 3.66 12.29 6.35
C LEU A 132 5.15 12.38 6.69
N VAL A 133 6.03 12.03 5.75
CA VAL A 133 7.49 12.02 5.96
C VAL A 133 8.05 13.42 6.27
N PRO A 134 7.81 14.46 5.44
CA PRO A 134 8.31 15.80 5.74
C PRO A 134 7.70 16.38 7.01
N ALA A 135 6.41 16.14 7.26
CA ALA A 135 5.76 16.59 8.48
C ALA A 135 6.34 15.91 9.73
N TYR A 136 6.57 14.59 9.69
CA TYR A 136 7.18 13.84 10.79
C TYR A 136 8.60 14.36 11.09
N ALA A 137 9.41 14.56 10.06
CA ALA A 137 10.79 15.04 10.20
C ALA A 137 10.88 16.45 10.82
N SER A 138 9.84 17.26 10.67
CA SER A 138 9.78 18.61 11.25
C SER A 138 9.26 18.63 12.70
N GLN A 139 8.80 17.49 13.25
CA GLN A 139 8.26 17.45 14.60
C GLN A 139 9.32 17.12 15.65
N ARG A 140 9.14 17.67 16.85
CA ARG A 140 9.85 17.22 18.05
C ARG A 140 9.49 15.78 18.39
N GLN A 141 10.43 15.07 19.03
CA GLN A 141 10.14 13.83 19.73
C GLN A 141 8.98 14.05 20.72
N GLU A 142 8.14 13.04 20.91
CA GLU A 142 6.99 13.09 21.84
C GLU A 142 5.88 14.08 21.46
N SER A 143 5.90 14.58 20.22
CA SER A 143 4.74 15.21 19.58
C SER A 143 3.65 14.18 19.26
N ALA A 144 2.40 14.64 19.09
CA ALA A 144 1.28 13.77 18.74
C ALA A 144 1.56 12.95 17.46
N LEU A 145 2.07 13.61 16.40
CA LEU A 145 2.42 12.92 15.16
C LEU A 145 3.56 11.92 15.35
N SER A 146 4.63 12.30 16.07
CA SER A 146 5.78 11.40 16.25
C SER A 146 5.37 10.10 16.97
N LEU A 147 4.52 10.21 17.99
CA LEU A 147 4.02 9.07 18.75
C LEU A 147 3.02 8.23 17.94
N ALA A 148 2.13 8.87 17.17
CA ALA A 148 1.19 8.18 16.31
C ALA A 148 1.90 7.36 15.22
N VAL A 149 2.91 7.95 14.57
CA VAL A 149 3.75 7.24 13.58
C VAL A 149 4.54 6.12 14.26
N SER A 150 5.11 6.35 15.44
CA SER A 150 5.80 5.28 16.18
C SER A 150 4.88 4.12 16.56
N ALA A 151 3.62 4.40 16.94
CA ALA A 151 2.64 3.35 17.24
C ALA A 151 2.29 2.53 15.99
N LEU A 152 1.98 3.21 14.87
CA LEU A 152 1.72 2.57 13.58
C LEU A 152 2.90 1.76 13.08
N ALA A 153 4.10 2.35 13.12
CA ALA A 153 5.31 1.70 12.65
C ALA A 153 5.64 0.44 13.46
N SER A 154 5.47 0.48 14.78
CA SER A 154 5.67 -0.68 15.64
C SER A 154 4.66 -1.79 15.35
N GLU A 155 3.39 -1.46 15.13
CA GLU A 155 2.37 -2.44 14.73
C GLU A 155 2.74 -3.11 13.40
N ILE A 156 3.16 -2.33 12.40
CA ILE A 156 3.57 -2.86 11.10
C ILE A 156 4.82 -3.73 11.23
N LEU A 157 5.90 -3.25 11.87
CA LEU A 157 7.13 -4.02 12.03
C LEU A 157 6.92 -5.29 12.85
N PHE A 158 5.96 -5.29 13.79
CA PHE A 158 5.60 -6.47 14.56
C PHE A 158 5.10 -7.61 13.68
N VAL A 159 4.36 -7.33 12.60
CA VAL A 159 3.94 -8.35 11.61
C VAL A 159 5.14 -9.03 10.96
N TRP A 160 6.21 -8.30 10.69
CA TRP A 160 7.41 -8.81 10.00
C TRP A 160 8.36 -9.61 10.91
N ARG A 161 8.18 -9.53 12.23
CA ARG A 161 9.06 -10.16 13.22
C ARG A 161 8.49 -11.44 13.84
N GLN A 162 7.20 -11.73 13.64
CA GLN A 162 6.53 -12.80 14.37
C GLN A 162 6.95 -14.20 13.93
N ASP A 163 7.42 -14.98 14.92
CA ASP A 163 7.10 -16.40 15.06
C ASP A 163 5.76 -16.54 15.79
N ALA A 164 4.99 -17.60 15.50
CA ALA A 164 3.54 -17.73 15.67
C ALA A 164 2.91 -17.55 17.09
N SER A 165 3.64 -17.16 18.15
CA SER A 165 3.23 -17.48 19.53
C SER A 165 2.80 -16.33 20.45
N SER A 166 2.85 -15.04 20.08
CA SER A 166 2.37 -13.98 21.01
C SER A 166 2.14 -12.62 20.35
N PHE A 167 0.93 -12.36 19.81
CA PHE A 167 0.51 -11.01 19.44
C PHE A 167 0.25 -10.17 20.70
N ARG A 168 1.26 -9.47 21.23
CA ARG A 168 1.06 -8.46 22.27
C ARG A 168 1.29 -7.08 21.66
N SER A 169 0.19 -6.47 21.18
CA SER A 169 0.18 -5.12 20.60
C SER A 169 0.97 -4.12 21.47
N PRO A 170 1.76 -3.21 20.86
CA PRO A 170 2.45 -2.12 21.56
C PRO A 170 1.45 -1.04 22.04
N ARG A 171 0.49 -1.45 22.89
CA ARG A 171 -0.58 -0.61 23.44
C ARG A 171 -0.06 0.65 24.13
N LYS A 172 1.15 0.60 24.70
CA LYS A 172 1.77 1.72 25.42
C LYS A 172 2.01 2.93 24.51
N SER A 173 2.55 2.73 23.31
CA SER A 173 2.83 3.82 22.37
C SER A 173 1.54 4.42 21.82
N TYR A 174 0.55 3.57 21.52
CA TYR A 174 -0.77 4.01 21.07
C TYR A 174 -1.50 4.85 22.13
N SER A 175 -1.56 4.38 23.38
CA SER A 175 -2.18 5.14 24.48
C SER A 175 -1.50 6.48 24.72
N ARG A 176 -0.16 6.52 24.63
CA ARG A 176 0.62 7.76 24.75
C ARG A 176 0.34 8.72 23.60
N ALA A 177 0.21 8.21 22.37
CA ALA A 177 -0.16 9.01 21.20
C ALA A 177 -1.54 9.64 21.36
N ILE A 178 -2.54 8.89 21.83
CA ILE A 178 -3.89 9.42 22.12
C ILE A 178 -3.83 10.53 23.17
N ALA A 179 -3.14 10.30 24.29
CA ALA A 179 -3.04 11.30 25.35
C ALA A 179 -2.43 12.61 24.84
N ARG A 180 -1.38 12.54 24.03
CA ARG A 180 -0.73 13.72 23.44
C ARG A 180 -1.56 14.39 22.34
N LEU A 181 -2.30 13.61 21.55
CA LEU A 181 -3.23 14.14 20.57
C LEU A 181 -4.39 14.90 21.24
N LEU A 182 -4.93 14.39 22.35
CA LEU A 182 -5.97 15.10 23.10
C LEU A 182 -5.49 16.46 23.60
N THR A 183 -4.27 16.55 24.13
CA THR A 183 -3.66 17.83 24.50
C THR A 183 -3.47 18.74 23.29
N ALA A 184 -2.98 18.20 22.16
CA ALA A 184 -2.74 18.98 20.94
C ALA A 184 -4.03 19.56 20.33
N ILE A 185 -5.13 18.82 20.39
CA ILE A 185 -6.44 19.30 19.91
C ILE A 185 -7.01 20.38 20.83
N GLN A 186 -6.66 20.41 22.12
CA GLN A 186 -7.12 21.47 23.02
C GLN A 186 -6.36 22.79 22.83
N ASP A 187 -5.12 22.74 22.36
CA ASP A 187 -4.31 23.91 22.05
C ASP A 187 -4.73 24.54 20.70
N PRO A 188 -5.14 25.83 20.66
CA PRO A 188 -5.60 26.48 19.44
C PRO A 188 -4.56 26.53 18.30
N ILE A 189 -3.27 26.58 18.63
CA ILE A 189 -2.18 26.66 17.66
C ILE A 189 -1.88 25.26 17.11
N GLU A 190 -1.73 24.27 17.99
CA GLU A 190 -1.44 22.89 17.56
C GLU A 190 -2.62 22.27 16.83
N ARG A 191 -3.87 22.58 17.21
CA ARG A 191 -5.09 22.09 16.55
C ARG A 191 -5.10 22.35 15.04
N SER A 192 -4.61 23.51 14.62
CA SER A 192 -4.63 23.94 13.21
C SER A 192 -3.45 23.43 12.39
N ARG A 193 -2.46 22.78 13.02
CA ARG A 193 -1.29 22.27 12.30
C ARG A 193 -1.63 21.02 11.50
N PRO A 194 -1.12 20.89 10.25
CA PRO A 194 -1.26 19.67 9.45
C PRO A 194 -0.76 18.42 10.21
N ALA A 195 0.28 18.56 11.02
CA ALA A 195 0.83 17.48 11.83
C ALA A 195 -0.21 16.85 12.78
N THR A 196 -1.14 17.64 13.32
CA THR A 196 -2.20 17.14 14.20
C THR A 196 -3.22 16.32 13.42
N VAL A 197 -3.64 16.77 12.24
CA VAL A 197 -4.52 15.98 11.35
C VAL A 197 -3.82 14.70 10.90
N LEU A 198 -2.56 14.78 10.49
CA LEU A 198 -1.75 13.61 10.11
C LEU A 198 -1.59 12.62 11.26
N ALA A 199 -1.52 13.08 12.52
CA ALA A 199 -1.50 12.22 13.69
C ALA A 199 -2.81 11.43 13.83
N VAL A 200 -3.96 12.11 13.67
CA VAL A 200 -5.28 11.44 13.65
C VAL A 200 -5.35 10.39 12.55
N LEU A 201 -4.90 10.71 11.34
CA LEU A 201 -4.91 9.79 10.20
C LEU A 201 -3.94 8.60 10.41
N ALA A 202 -2.77 8.81 11.01
CA ALA A 202 -1.85 7.73 11.36
C ALA A 202 -2.47 6.78 12.40
N LEU A 203 -3.19 7.30 13.40
CA LEU A 203 -3.94 6.47 14.35
C LEU A 203 -5.13 5.76 13.70
N GLN A 204 -5.78 6.37 12.69
CA GLN A 204 -6.78 5.67 11.87
C GLN A 204 -6.16 4.49 11.12
N THR A 205 -4.99 4.67 10.49
CA THR A 205 -4.28 3.59 9.80
C THR A 205 -3.88 2.47 10.77
N TYR A 206 -3.44 2.82 11.98
CA TYR A 206 -3.15 1.85 13.05
C TYR A 206 -4.40 1.04 13.41
N GLU A 207 -5.53 1.71 13.67
CA GLU A 207 -6.78 1.04 14.03
C GLU A 207 -7.32 0.14 12.91
N ASN A 208 -7.17 0.56 11.65
CA ASN A 208 -7.54 -0.24 10.50
C ASN A 208 -6.69 -1.52 10.39
N ALA A 209 -5.37 -1.40 10.51
CA ALA A 209 -4.47 -2.55 10.51
C ALA A 209 -4.80 -3.50 11.67
N SER A 210 -4.92 -2.96 12.88
CA SER A 210 -5.33 -3.72 14.06
C SER A 210 -6.69 -4.39 13.86
N ALA A 211 -7.67 -3.73 13.24
CA ALA A 211 -8.99 -4.29 13.00
C ALA A 211 -8.95 -5.50 12.06
N ILE A 212 -8.11 -5.47 11.03
CA ILE A 212 -7.90 -6.60 10.11
C ILE A 212 -7.28 -7.79 10.85
N TYR A 213 -6.20 -7.55 11.62
CA TYR A 213 -5.53 -8.63 12.35
C TYR A 213 -6.39 -9.28 13.42
N HIS A 214 -7.33 -8.54 14.01
CA HIS A 214 -8.27 -9.05 15.01
C HIS A 214 -9.63 -9.43 14.42
N LEU A 215 -9.78 -9.43 13.08
CA LEU A 215 -11.02 -9.74 12.37
C LEU A 215 -12.26 -8.97 12.89
N ARG A 216 -12.06 -7.74 13.35
CA ARG A 216 -13.11 -6.86 13.89
C ARG A 216 -13.47 -5.75 12.93
N ARG A 217 -14.60 -5.09 13.17
CA ARG A 217 -14.99 -3.88 12.41
C ARG A 217 -14.08 -2.71 12.78
N ALA A 218 -13.63 -1.95 11.78
CA ALA A 218 -12.85 -0.74 12.02
C ALA A 218 -13.69 0.36 12.67
N SER A 219 -13.07 1.14 13.56
CA SER A 219 -13.72 2.31 14.16
C SER A 219 -13.66 3.52 13.24
N SER A 220 -14.77 4.25 13.13
CA SER A 220 -14.84 5.52 12.39
C SER A 220 -14.45 6.75 13.21
N THR A 221 -14.09 6.57 14.49
CA THR A 221 -13.82 7.68 15.41
C THR A 221 -12.73 8.63 14.89
N HIS A 222 -11.56 8.09 14.51
CA HIS A 222 -10.46 8.92 14.00
C HIS A 222 -10.82 9.60 12.67
N HIS A 223 -11.50 8.88 11.77
CA HIS A 223 -11.94 9.46 10.49
C HIS A 223 -12.92 10.62 10.71
N ASN A 224 -13.95 10.43 11.52
CA ASN A 224 -14.91 11.49 11.83
C ASN A 224 -14.22 12.65 12.57
N GLY A 225 -13.29 12.36 13.48
CA GLY A 225 -12.48 13.37 14.18
C GLY A 225 -11.61 14.20 13.24
N ALA A 226 -10.93 13.58 12.27
CA ALA A 226 -10.15 14.28 11.25
C ALA A 226 -11.03 15.18 10.38
N ALA A 227 -12.20 14.67 9.98
CA ALA A 227 -13.21 15.42 9.24
C ALA A 227 -13.68 16.67 10.01
N SER A 228 -14.07 16.52 11.28
CA SER A 228 -14.48 17.63 12.13
C SER A 228 -13.35 18.63 12.37
N LEU A 229 -12.13 18.14 12.57
CA LEU A 229 -10.96 18.98 12.78
C LEU A 229 -10.70 19.86 11.55
N LEU A 230 -10.67 19.27 10.34
CA LEU A 230 -10.47 20.00 9.09
C LEU A 230 -11.55 21.08 8.83
N LEU A 231 -12.80 20.83 9.23
CA LEU A 231 -13.87 21.84 9.12
C LEU A 231 -13.72 22.97 10.13
N SER A 232 -13.15 22.71 11.30
CA SER A 232 -13.02 23.69 12.37
C SER A 232 -11.83 24.64 12.22
N ILE A 233 -10.92 24.35 11.29
CA ILE A 233 -9.72 25.15 11.05
C ILE A 233 -10.09 26.32 10.14
N ASP A 234 -9.86 27.55 10.62
CA ASP A 234 -10.07 28.76 9.84
C ASP A 234 -9.26 28.75 8.53
N ALA A 235 -9.74 29.46 7.51
CA ALA A 235 -9.13 29.48 6.17
C ALA A 235 -7.65 29.89 6.21
N ASP A 236 -7.26 30.78 7.13
CA ASP A 236 -5.88 31.25 7.32
C ASP A 236 -5.05 30.37 8.27
N GLY A 237 -5.68 29.43 8.97
CA GLY A 237 -5.04 28.62 10.02
C GLY A 237 -4.19 27.44 9.51
N MET A 238 -4.31 27.07 8.23
CA MET A 238 -3.57 25.98 7.60
C MET A 238 -3.21 26.35 6.16
N ASP A 239 -2.01 25.94 5.75
CA ASP A 239 -1.54 26.02 4.36
C ASP A 239 -2.57 25.39 3.39
N SER A 240 -2.93 26.15 2.34
CA SER A 240 -4.00 25.75 1.41
C SER A 240 -3.65 24.47 0.65
N THR A 241 -2.38 24.26 0.31
CA THR A 241 -1.90 23.02 -0.33
C THR A 241 -2.04 21.82 0.62
N ALA A 242 -1.58 21.94 1.87
CA ALA A 242 -1.72 20.88 2.87
C ALA A 242 -3.19 20.55 3.14
N ARG A 243 -4.05 21.58 3.29
CA ARG A 243 -5.49 21.40 3.47
C ARG A 243 -6.11 20.67 2.29
N ALA A 244 -5.78 21.07 1.07
CA ALA A 244 -6.31 20.45 -0.15
C ALA A 244 -5.95 18.97 -0.27
N TYR A 245 -4.69 18.59 0.00
CA TYR A 245 -4.30 17.18 0.00
C TYR A 245 -4.99 16.38 1.11
N LEU A 246 -5.08 16.91 2.34
CA LEU A 246 -5.82 16.25 3.43
C LEU A 246 -7.29 16.04 3.06
N GLN A 247 -7.94 17.05 2.44
CA GLN A 247 -9.30 16.94 1.93
C GLN A 247 -9.43 15.89 0.82
N LYS A 248 -8.50 15.84 -0.15
CA LYS A 248 -8.49 14.79 -1.21
C LYS A 248 -8.37 13.38 -0.60
N PHE A 249 -7.52 13.18 0.41
CA PHE A 249 -7.41 11.89 1.11
C PHE A 249 -8.70 11.51 1.88
N MET A 250 -9.30 12.49 2.57
CA MET A 250 -10.55 12.30 3.30
C MET A 250 -11.71 11.96 2.37
N LEU A 251 -11.83 12.69 1.24
CA LEU A 251 -12.81 12.43 0.20
C LEU A 251 -12.69 11.01 -0.35
N HIS A 252 -11.48 10.58 -0.70
CA HIS A 252 -11.25 9.23 -1.19
C HIS A 252 -11.66 8.15 -0.20
N THR A 253 -11.33 8.34 1.09
CA THR A 253 -11.70 7.40 2.14
C THR A 253 -13.22 7.32 2.28
N GLU A 254 -13.90 8.46 2.22
CA GLU A 254 -15.36 8.55 2.29
C GLU A 254 -16.05 7.94 1.06
N VAL A 255 -15.59 8.24 -0.16
CA VAL A 255 -16.06 7.62 -1.42
C VAL A 255 -15.91 6.11 -1.35
N SER A 256 -14.72 5.62 -1.01
CA SER A 256 -14.46 4.18 -0.88
C SER A 256 -15.35 3.52 0.17
N THR A 257 -15.60 4.21 1.29
CA THR A 257 -16.48 3.72 2.37
C THR A 257 -17.94 3.70 1.94
N ALA A 258 -18.41 4.73 1.24
CA ALA A 258 -19.76 4.85 0.72
C ALA A 258 -20.08 3.72 -0.26
N ILE A 259 -19.17 3.45 -1.22
CA ILE A 259 -19.26 2.31 -2.15
C ILE A 259 -19.29 0.97 -1.40
N ARG A 260 -18.40 0.77 -0.42
CA ARG A 260 -18.38 -0.48 0.37
C ARG A 260 -19.66 -0.70 1.17
N GLN A 261 -20.32 0.38 1.59
CA GLN A 261 -21.53 0.35 2.40
C GLN A 261 -22.82 0.50 1.58
N LYS A 262 -22.73 0.64 0.25
CA LYS A 262 -23.86 0.88 -0.67
C LYS A 262 -24.74 2.06 -0.22
N ARG A 263 -24.11 3.14 0.23
CA ARG A 263 -24.79 4.35 0.75
C ARG A 263 -24.36 5.61 -0.02
N PRO A 264 -25.15 6.69 0.02
CA PRO A 264 -24.70 7.98 -0.52
C PRO A 264 -23.55 8.54 0.32
N LEU A 265 -22.85 9.53 -0.24
CA LEU A 265 -21.80 10.26 0.45
C LEU A 265 -22.38 11.03 1.64
N LYS A 266 -21.59 11.16 2.71
CA LYS A 266 -21.94 12.09 3.80
C LYS A 266 -21.90 13.53 3.30
N SER A 267 -22.79 14.38 3.86
CA SER A 267 -22.89 15.82 3.53
C SER A 267 -21.53 16.54 3.51
N ILE A 268 -20.64 16.22 4.46
CA ILE A 268 -19.30 16.80 4.54
C ILE A 268 -18.43 16.55 3.30
N ALA A 269 -18.61 15.44 2.59
CA ALA A 269 -17.81 15.14 1.41
C ALA A 269 -18.06 16.14 0.27
N TYR A 270 -19.28 16.65 0.17
CA TYR A 270 -19.67 17.64 -0.84
C TYR A 270 -18.96 18.98 -0.63
N SER A 271 -18.68 19.37 0.63
CA SER A 271 -17.91 20.59 0.89
C SER A 271 -16.45 20.46 0.45
N TRP A 272 -15.87 19.25 0.50
CA TRP A 272 -14.52 19.01 -0.02
C TRP A 272 -14.48 19.03 -1.55
N MET A 273 -15.49 18.48 -2.22
CA MET A 273 -15.57 18.52 -3.69
C MET A 273 -15.75 19.94 -4.24
N GLY A 274 -16.51 20.79 -3.55
CA GLY A 274 -16.76 22.18 -3.93
C GLY A 274 -15.78 23.21 -3.34
N SER A 275 -14.77 22.77 -2.58
CA SER A 275 -13.83 23.67 -1.90
C SER A 275 -12.96 24.43 -2.91
N LYS A 276 -12.77 25.75 -2.71
CA LYS A 276 -11.82 26.54 -3.52
C LYS A 276 -10.37 26.04 -3.36
N ASP A 277 -10.06 25.43 -2.22
CA ASP A 277 -8.71 24.94 -1.91
C ASP A 277 -8.32 23.72 -2.76
N THR A 278 -9.27 22.92 -3.28
CA THR A 278 -8.93 21.78 -4.15
C THR A 278 -8.28 22.22 -5.46
N SER A 279 -8.51 23.47 -5.89
CA SER A 279 -7.83 24.09 -7.04
C SER A 279 -6.38 24.48 -6.75
N ALA A 280 -5.95 24.49 -5.48
CA ALA A 280 -4.58 24.81 -5.08
C ALA A 280 -3.58 23.68 -5.39
N VAL A 281 -4.07 22.48 -5.72
CA VAL A 281 -3.24 21.32 -6.07
C VAL A 281 -3.70 20.74 -7.41
N PRO A 282 -2.78 20.33 -8.28
CA PRO A 282 -3.15 19.77 -9.58
C PRO A 282 -4.01 18.52 -9.40
N ASP A 283 -4.91 18.31 -10.36
CA ASP A 283 -5.59 17.02 -10.46
C ASP A 283 -4.68 15.95 -11.03
N ASN A 284 -4.94 14.73 -10.59
CA ASN A 284 -4.22 13.56 -11.03
C ASN A 284 -5.22 12.42 -11.32
N PRO A 285 -4.80 11.34 -12.00
CA PRO A 285 -5.72 10.27 -12.36
C PRO A 285 -6.41 9.65 -11.14
N SER A 286 -5.74 9.64 -9.99
CA SER A 286 -6.29 9.14 -8.73
C SER A 286 -7.43 10.01 -8.20
N SER A 287 -7.28 11.35 -8.14
CA SER A 287 -8.35 12.27 -7.73
C SER A 287 -9.51 12.32 -8.73
N ALA A 288 -9.20 12.25 -10.03
CA ALA A 288 -10.21 12.15 -11.08
C ALA A 288 -11.10 10.91 -10.91
N LEU A 289 -10.51 9.77 -10.54
CA LEU A 289 -11.27 8.54 -10.28
C LEU A 289 -12.14 8.64 -9.02
N ASP A 290 -11.76 9.42 -8.00
CA ASP A 290 -12.62 9.65 -6.84
C ASP A 290 -13.85 10.49 -7.20
N ALA A 291 -13.68 11.49 -8.07
CA ALA A 291 -14.80 12.29 -8.55
C ALA A 291 -15.83 11.40 -9.27
N ILE A 292 -15.36 10.48 -10.12
CA ILE A 292 -16.23 9.45 -10.74
C ILE A 292 -16.83 8.52 -9.67
N GLY A 293 -16.02 8.09 -8.71
CA GLY A 293 -16.43 7.23 -7.60
C GLY A 293 -17.51 7.86 -6.70
N ALA A 294 -17.53 9.18 -6.55
CA ALA A 294 -18.59 9.90 -5.83
C ALA A 294 -19.94 9.73 -6.54
N PHE A 295 -19.99 9.93 -7.86
CA PHE A 295 -21.19 9.65 -8.66
C PHE A 295 -21.58 8.17 -8.60
N PHE A 296 -20.60 7.27 -8.63
CA PHE A 296 -20.83 5.83 -8.50
C PHE A 296 -21.54 5.48 -7.19
N ALA A 297 -21.08 6.02 -6.05
CA ALA A 297 -21.67 5.74 -4.74
C ALA A 297 -23.14 6.18 -4.66
N GLU A 298 -23.47 7.36 -5.20
CA GLU A 298 -24.84 7.85 -5.29
C GLU A 298 -25.72 6.94 -6.17
N LEU A 299 -25.22 6.55 -7.34
CA LEU A 299 -25.94 5.67 -8.26
C LEU A 299 -26.15 4.26 -7.67
N GLN A 300 -25.17 3.74 -6.93
CA GLN A 300 -25.28 2.46 -6.23
C GLN A 300 -26.30 2.51 -5.08
N ALA A 301 -26.32 3.62 -4.34
CA ALA A 301 -27.29 3.80 -3.28
C ALA A 301 -28.71 3.89 -3.82
N SER A 302 -28.92 4.62 -4.92
CA SER A 302 -30.23 4.72 -5.58
C SER A 302 -30.70 3.37 -6.13
N TYR A 303 -29.79 2.56 -6.70
CA TYR A 303 -30.09 1.17 -7.09
C TYR A 303 -30.57 0.34 -5.91
N THR A 304 -29.83 0.38 -4.80
CA THR A 304 -30.17 -0.39 -3.59
C THR A 304 -31.52 0.04 -3.02
N GLN A 305 -31.83 1.34 -3.07
CA GLN A 305 -33.13 1.87 -2.69
C GLN A 305 -34.25 1.39 -3.61
N LEU A 306 -34.06 1.42 -4.94
CA LEU A 306 -35.05 0.93 -5.90
C LEU A 306 -35.36 -0.56 -5.69
N MET A 307 -34.34 -1.38 -5.43
CA MET A 307 -34.52 -2.83 -5.23
C MET A 307 -35.15 -3.18 -3.88
N THR A 308 -35.11 -2.28 -2.88
CA THR A 308 -35.66 -2.51 -1.55
C THR A 308 -37.05 -1.90 -1.35
N GLN A 309 -37.44 -0.92 -2.17
CA GLN A 309 -38.75 -0.29 -2.10
C GLN A 309 -39.80 -1.11 -2.87
N GLY A 310 -40.76 -1.69 -2.14
CA GLY A 310 -41.88 -2.46 -2.69
C GLY A 310 -42.93 -1.61 -3.42
N GLY A 311 -42.58 -1.11 -4.60
CA GLY A 311 -43.48 -0.37 -5.48
C GLY A 311 -44.25 -1.26 -6.47
N SER A 312 -45.21 -0.67 -7.19
CA SER A 312 -45.86 -1.32 -8.35
C SER A 312 -44.84 -1.60 -9.46
N THR A 313 -44.96 -2.76 -10.13
CA THR A 313 -44.08 -3.22 -11.22
C THR A 313 -43.81 -2.14 -12.26
N THR A 314 -44.84 -1.42 -12.70
CA THR A 314 -44.71 -0.36 -13.72
C THR A 314 -43.86 0.83 -13.27
N SER A 315 -43.88 1.17 -11.97
CA SER A 315 -43.06 2.25 -11.42
C SER A 315 -41.61 1.83 -11.25
N LEU A 316 -41.38 0.56 -10.89
CA LEU A 316 -40.05 -0.03 -10.78
C LEU A 316 -39.38 -0.10 -12.17
N ASP A 317 -40.09 -0.54 -13.20
CA ASP A 317 -39.57 -0.65 -14.56
C ASP A 317 -39.13 0.71 -15.12
N ARG A 318 -39.92 1.77 -14.88
CA ARG A 318 -39.55 3.14 -15.27
C ARG A 318 -38.30 3.61 -14.52
N GLY A 319 -38.26 3.42 -13.20
CA GLY A 319 -37.11 3.78 -12.38
C GLY A 319 -35.84 3.04 -12.79
N LEU A 320 -35.92 1.75 -13.13
CA LEU A 320 -34.79 0.96 -13.61
C LEU A 320 -34.31 1.42 -14.99
N LYS A 321 -35.20 1.83 -15.90
CA LYS A 321 -34.81 2.40 -17.20
C LYS A 321 -34.04 3.71 -17.05
N GLU A 322 -34.52 4.63 -16.21
CA GLU A 322 -33.83 5.88 -15.90
C GLU A 322 -32.48 5.62 -15.24
N TRP A 323 -32.45 4.70 -14.28
CA TRP A 323 -31.21 4.28 -13.61
C TRP A 323 -30.18 3.69 -14.59
N ARG A 324 -30.60 2.81 -15.51
CA ARG A 324 -29.73 2.24 -16.54
C ARG A 324 -29.12 3.31 -17.45
N ALA A 325 -29.90 4.32 -17.82
CA ALA A 325 -29.38 5.44 -18.62
C ALA A 325 -28.24 6.19 -17.89
N GLU A 326 -28.36 6.42 -16.58
CA GLU A 326 -27.28 7.02 -15.79
C GLU A 326 -26.09 6.06 -15.61
N ALA A 327 -26.34 4.75 -15.46
CA ALA A 327 -25.29 3.74 -15.40
C ALA A 327 -24.44 3.70 -16.68
N VAL A 328 -25.06 3.79 -17.86
CA VAL A 328 -24.34 3.88 -19.15
C VAL A 328 -23.47 5.14 -19.22
N ARG A 329 -23.99 6.30 -18.77
CA ARG A 329 -23.20 7.54 -18.72
C ARG A 329 -22.02 7.43 -17.74
N LEU A 330 -22.22 6.74 -16.62
CA LEU A 330 -21.15 6.51 -15.65
C LEU A 330 -20.07 5.56 -16.20
N ASP A 331 -20.45 4.49 -16.90
CA ASP A 331 -19.46 3.61 -17.54
C ASP A 331 -18.66 4.36 -18.62
N ALA A 332 -19.31 5.25 -19.40
CA ALA A 332 -18.61 6.10 -20.35
C ALA A 332 -17.56 7.01 -19.67
N LYS A 333 -17.86 7.57 -18.48
CA LYS A 333 -16.88 8.33 -17.68
C LYS A 333 -15.72 7.44 -17.21
N LEU A 334 -16.00 6.21 -16.79
CA LEU A 334 -14.96 5.25 -16.41
C LEU A 334 -14.07 4.89 -17.61
N GLN A 335 -14.65 4.65 -18.78
CA GLN A 335 -13.88 4.37 -20.00
C GLN A 335 -13.01 5.56 -20.40
N ALA A 336 -13.58 6.78 -20.43
CA ALA A 336 -12.83 8.00 -20.73
C ALA A 336 -11.67 8.24 -19.74
N TRP A 337 -11.84 7.89 -18.46
CA TRP A 337 -10.74 7.91 -17.50
C TRP A 337 -9.60 6.98 -17.93
N ALA A 338 -9.89 5.74 -18.32
CA ALA A 338 -8.86 4.78 -18.75
C ALA A 338 -8.13 5.21 -20.03
N GLU A 339 -8.79 5.97 -20.91
CA GLU A 339 -8.21 6.55 -22.12
C GLU A 339 -7.28 7.73 -21.82
N THR A 340 -7.63 8.54 -20.82
CA THR A 340 -6.91 9.78 -20.45
C THR A 340 -5.76 9.57 -19.45
N VAL A 341 -5.66 8.38 -18.85
CA VAL A 341 -4.53 8.01 -17.98
C VAL A 341 -3.21 8.11 -18.76
N PRO A 342 -2.15 8.73 -18.18
CA PRO A 342 -0.85 8.86 -18.84
C PRO A 342 -0.25 7.51 -19.26
N ASP A 343 0.50 7.49 -20.37
CA ASP A 343 1.05 6.23 -20.90
C ASP A 343 1.96 5.47 -19.93
N HIS A 344 2.69 6.19 -19.08
CA HIS A 344 3.54 5.57 -18.06
C HIS A 344 2.74 4.83 -16.97
N TRP A 345 1.43 5.03 -16.84
CA TRP A 345 0.57 4.27 -15.92
C TRP A 345 -0.04 3.02 -16.55
N ARG A 346 0.01 2.89 -17.88
CA ARG A 346 -0.63 1.77 -18.58
C ARG A 346 0.08 0.47 -18.20
N PRO A 347 -0.65 -0.61 -17.90
CA PRO A 347 -0.05 -1.89 -17.58
C PRO A 347 0.77 -2.42 -18.75
N LEU A 348 1.92 -3.03 -18.45
CA LEU A 348 2.64 -3.84 -19.42
C LEU A 348 2.27 -5.31 -19.24
N ARG A 349 1.87 -5.96 -20.33
CA ARG A 349 1.50 -7.38 -20.32
C ARG A 349 2.74 -8.25 -20.56
N LEU A 350 3.02 -9.14 -19.62
CA LEU A 350 4.10 -10.13 -19.65
C LEU A 350 3.53 -11.55 -19.71
N ILE A 351 4.27 -12.47 -20.33
CA ILE A 351 3.90 -13.88 -20.53
C ILE A 351 4.86 -14.79 -19.74
N SER A 352 4.30 -15.73 -18.98
CA SER A 352 5.05 -16.71 -18.18
C SER A 352 5.93 -17.60 -19.06
N GLY A 353 7.15 -17.91 -18.60
CA GLY A 353 8.15 -18.68 -19.33
C GLY A 353 8.85 -17.94 -20.47
N ARG A 354 8.30 -16.81 -20.93
CA ARG A 354 8.90 -15.92 -21.93
C ARG A 354 9.50 -14.68 -21.30
N ASP A 355 8.70 -13.96 -20.51
CA ASP A 355 9.03 -12.65 -19.96
C ASP A 355 9.26 -12.69 -18.44
N PHE A 356 8.77 -13.72 -17.74
CA PHE A 356 9.03 -13.97 -16.31
C PHE A 356 9.03 -15.47 -15.98
N ASP A 357 9.60 -15.81 -14.82
CA ASP A 357 9.79 -17.20 -14.39
C ASP A 357 8.48 -17.96 -14.20
N SER A 358 8.42 -19.19 -14.75
CA SER A 358 7.25 -20.07 -14.67
C SER A 358 6.88 -20.51 -13.25
N SER A 359 7.78 -20.36 -12.27
CA SER A 359 7.49 -20.63 -10.86
C SER A 359 6.49 -19.65 -10.26
N ILE A 360 6.26 -18.49 -10.90
CA ILE A 360 5.34 -17.46 -10.43
C ILE A 360 3.90 -17.87 -10.83
N PRO A 361 2.98 -18.06 -9.86
CA PRO A 361 1.59 -18.40 -10.18
C PRO A 361 0.93 -17.27 -10.97
N ALA A 362 0.50 -17.56 -12.20
CA ALA A 362 -0.11 -16.59 -13.11
C ALA A 362 -1.38 -17.13 -13.77
N TYR A 363 -2.47 -16.37 -13.68
CA TYR A 363 -3.72 -16.72 -14.35
C TYR A 363 -3.53 -16.65 -15.87
N GLN A 364 -3.85 -17.75 -16.56
CA GLN A 364 -3.64 -17.91 -18.01
C GLN A 364 -2.21 -17.54 -18.47
N SER A 365 -1.20 -17.80 -17.63
CA SER A 365 0.21 -17.49 -17.93
C SER A 365 0.49 -16.01 -18.19
N VAL A 366 -0.35 -15.10 -17.70
CA VAL A 366 -0.23 -13.65 -17.95
C VAL A 366 -0.03 -12.89 -16.65
N CYS A 367 0.83 -11.88 -16.70
CA CYS A 367 0.98 -10.87 -15.65
C CYS A 367 0.90 -9.47 -16.27
N GLU A 368 0.12 -8.58 -15.66
CA GLU A 368 0.19 -7.15 -15.90
C GLU A 368 1.06 -6.50 -14.83
N VAL A 369 2.14 -5.84 -15.27
CA VAL A 369 3.05 -5.11 -14.37
C VAL A 369 2.80 -3.61 -14.48
N TYR A 370 3.05 -2.92 -13.37
CA TYR A 370 2.76 -1.50 -13.20
C TYR A 370 4.00 -0.79 -12.63
N PRO A 371 4.11 0.54 -12.78
CA PRO A 371 5.26 1.28 -12.23
C PRO A 371 5.36 1.17 -10.71
N SER A 372 4.21 1.07 -10.02
CA SER A 372 4.17 0.87 -8.58
C SER A 372 2.88 0.16 -8.14
N CYS A 373 2.91 -0.46 -6.96
CA CYS A 373 1.70 -1.00 -6.33
C CYS A 373 0.61 0.05 -6.10
N GLN A 374 0.95 1.34 -5.97
CA GLN A 374 -0.03 2.41 -5.84
C GLN A 374 -0.81 2.57 -7.15
N ILE A 375 -0.13 2.67 -8.28
CA ILE A 375 -0.77 2.77 -9.60
C ILE A 375 -1.60 1.52 -9.92
N ALA A 376 -1.06 0.34 -9.63
CA ALA A 376 -1.82 -0.91 -9.74
C ALA A 376 -3.11 -0.90 -8.89
N SER A 377 -3.07 -0.29 -7.70
CA SER A 377 -4.25 -0.16 -6.84
C SER A 377 -5.30 0.80 -7.43
N VAL A 378 -4.88 1.87 -8.10
CA VAL A 378 -5.80 2.79 -8.77
C VAL A 378 -6.49 2.09 -9.94
N TRP A 379 -5.75 1.34 -10.76
CA TRP A 379 -6.34 0.49 -11.81
C TRP A 379 -7.31 -0.54 -11.23
N ASN A 380 -6.94 -1.20 -10.12
CA ASN A 380 -7.84 -2.16 -9.47
C ASN A 380 -9.07 -1.52 -8.83
N LEU A 381 -9.00 -0.26 -8.37
CA LEU A 381 -10.17 0.50 -7.95
C LEU A 381 -11.11 0.75 -9.13
N TRP A 382 -10.57 1.12 -10.29
CA TRP A 382 -11.32 1.29 -11.52
C TRP A 382 -11.98 -0.03 -11.98
N HIS A 383 -11.24 -1.14 -11.96
CA HIS A 383 -11.77 -2.48 -12.23
C HIS A 383 -12.95 -2.80 -11.30
N ILE A 384 -12.80 -2.58 -9.99
CA ILE A 384 -13.87 -2.83 -9.03
C ILE A 384 -15.11 -1.98 -9.32
N GLN A 385 -14.97 -0.70 -9.67
CA GLN A 385 -16.11 0.14 -10.01
C GLN A 385 -16.85 -0.40 -11.25
N ARG A 386 -16.12 -0.76 -12.31
CA ARG A 386 -16.74 -1.36 -13.52
C ARG A 386 -17.39 -2.71 -13.26
N LEU A 387 -16.75 -3.56 -12.46
CA LEU A 387 -17.29 -4.86 -12.04
C LEU A 387 -18.63 -4.71 -11.30
N LEU A 388 -18.68 -3.75 -10.37
CA LEU A 388 -19.90 -3.49 -9.60
C LEU A 388 -20.99 -2.85 -10.44
N LEU A 389 -20.64 -1.98 -11.39
CA LEU A 389 -21.59 -1.41 -12.34
C LEU A 389 -22.19 -2.52 -13.21
N ALA A 390 -21.36 -3.41 -13.76
CA ALA A 390 -21.80 -4.55 -14.56
C ALA A 390 -22.72 -5.49 -13.74
N LYS A 391 -22.38 -5.79 -12.48
CA LYS A 391 -23.26 -6.56 -11.58
C LYS A 391 -24.63 -5.89 -11.42
N MET A 392 -24.67 -4.59 -11.12
CA MET A 392 -25.94 -3.88 -10.92
C MET A 392 -26.74 -3.76 -12.22
N MET A 393 -26.07 -3.57 -13.37
CA MET A 393 -26.69 -3.61 -14.69
C MET A 393 -27.37 -4.96 -14.94
N LEU A 394 -26.66 -6.08 -14.74
CA LEU A 394 -27.24 -7.44 -14.86
C LEU A 394 -28.47 -7.63 -13.95
N GLY A 395 -28.41 -7.12 -12.71
CA GLY A 395 -29.54 -7.16 -11.79
C GLY A 395 -30.74 -6.35 -12.27
N SER A 396 -30.50 -5.16 -12.83
CA SER A 396 -31.55 -4.31 -13.37
C SER A 396 -32.26 -4.90 -14.61
N LEU A 397 -31.63 -5.85 -15.30
CA LEU A 397 -32.20 -6.53 -16.48
C LEU A 397 -33.03 -7.76 -16.09
N ASN A 398 -33.18 -8.06 -14.79
CA ASN A 398 -33.72 -9.32 -14.30
C ASN A 398 -32.98 -10.53 -14.90
N ALA A 399 -31.65 -10.48 -14.99
CA ALA A 399 -30.86 -11.62 -15.47
C ALA A 399 -30.78 -12.77 -14.44
N PHE A 400 -31.14 -12.52 -13.18
CA PHE A 400 -30.93 -13.44 -12.07
C PHE A 400 -32.10 -14.41 -11.75
N PRO A 401 -33.38 -14.12 -12.04
CA PRO A 401 -34.47 -15.10 -11.90
C PRO A 401 -34.36 -16.31 -12.85
N ASP A 402 -33.82 -16.13 -14.07
CA ASP A 402 -33.92 -17.13 -15.15
C ASP A 402 -32.63 -17.95 -15.42
N LEU A 403 -31.47 -17.61 -14.85
CA LEU A 403 -30.25 -18.42 -15.06
C LEU A 403 -30.25 -19.79 -14.36
N LYS A 404 -31.32 -20.12 -13.63
CA LYS A 404 -31.60 -21.48 -13.14
C LYS A 404 -32.33 -22.37 -14.16
N CYS A 405 -32.80 -21.82 -15.28
CA CYS A 405 -33.46 -22.57 -16.35
C CYS A 405 -32.66 -22.48 -17.65
N PHE A 406 -31.67 -23.37 -17.81
CA PHE A 406 -31.38 -23.89 -19.14
C PHE A 406 -32.59 -24.71 -19.60
N GLY A 407 -33.57 -24.03 -20.20
CA GLY A 407 -34.81 -24.64 -20.68
C GLY A 407 -35.96 -23.65 -20.64
N PHE A 408 -36.34 -23.17 -21.83
CA PHE A 408 -37.53 -22.35 -22.12
C PHE A 408 -38.63 -22.38 -21.04
N ALA A 409 -38.73 -21.31 -20.26
CA ALA A 409 -39.96 -20.91 -19.57
C ALA A 409 -39.93 -19.38 -19.35
N TYR A 410 -41.03 -18.72 -19.70
CA TYR A 410 -41.19 -17.27 -19.76
C TYR A 410 -41.00 -16.59 -18.38
N GLY A 411 -39.81 -16.03 -18.14
CA GLY A 411 -39.61 -14.86 -17.30
C GLY A 411 -39.55 -13.61 -18.19
N HIS A 412 -40.18 -12.51 -17.78
CA HIS A 412 -40.16 -11.25 -18.52
C HIS A 412 -38.74 -10.63 -18.44
N PHE A 413 -37.87 -11.01 -19.38
CA PHE A 413 -36.62 -10.30 -19.64
C PHE A 413 -36.95 -8.84 -20.00
N LEU A 414 -36.51 -7.89 -19.16
CA LEU A 414 -36.79 -6.46 -19.33
C LEU A 414 -35.71 -5.72 -20.13
N GLY A 415 -34.69 -6.43 -20.61
CA GLY A 415 -33.48 -5.91 -21.22
C GLY A 415 -33.38 -6.07 -22.73
N ASP A 416 -32.34 -5.48 -23.34
CA ASP A 416 -31.87 -5.83 -24.69
C ASP A 416 -30.86 -7.00 -24.58
N PRO A 417 -30.99 -8.09 -25.37
CA PRO A 417 -30.02 -9.18 -25.38
C PRO A 417 -28.56 -8.73 -25.61
N ILE A 418 -28.36 -7.63 -26.34
CA ILE A 418 -27.03 -7.05 -26.59
C ILE A 418 -26.46 -6.43 -25.31
N GLU A 419 -27.28 -5.75 -24.51
CA GLU A 419 -26.87 -5.19 -23.22
C GLU A 419 -26.46 -6.29 -22.23
N LEU A 420 -27.21 -7.39 -22.20
CA LEU A 420 -26.90 -8.56 -21.37
C LEU A 420 -25.53 -9.15 -21.74
N PHE A 421 -25.30 -9.42 -23.03
CA PHE A 421 -24.02 -9.94 -23.52
C PHE A 421 -22.85 -9.00 -23.20
N THR A 422 -23.04 -7.69 -23.42
CA THR A 422 -22.02 -6.68 -23.15
C THR A 422 -21.64 -6.62 -21.67
N CYS A 423 -22.63 -6.75 -20.78
CA CYS A 423 -22.39 -6.79 -19.33
C CYS A 423 -21.64 -8.06 -18.90
N GLN A 424 -22.00 -9.22 -19.45
CA GLN A 424 -21.32 -10.49 -19.18
C GLN A 424 -19.86 -10.44 -19.65
N GLN A 425 -19.62 -9.93 -20.86
CA GLN A 425 -18.28 -9.75 -21.41
C GLN A 425 -17.45 -8.81 -20.54
N THR A 426 -18.01 -7.64 -20.17
CA THR A 426 -17.35 -6.67 -19.29
C THR A 426 -16.98 -7.31 -17.94
N LEU A 427 -17.90 -8.09 -17.35
CA LEU A 427 -17.66 -8.79 -16.09
C LEU A 427 -16.48 -9.75 -16.21
N GLN A 428 -16.44 -10.61 -17.25
CA GLN A 428 -15.35 -11.55 -17.48
C GLN A 428 -14.01 -10.82 -17.70
N GLU A 429 -13.98 -9.82 -18.58
CA GLU A 429 -12.76 -9.08 -18.92
C GLU A 429 -12.19 -8.36 -17.69
N VAL A 430 -13.04 -7.74 -16.88
CA VAL A 430 -12.59 -7.05 -15.67
C VAL A 430 -12.02 -8.02 -14.65
N VAL A 431 -12.64 -9.19 -14.44
CA VAL A 431 -12.09 -10.22 -13.54
C VAL A 431 -10.77 -10.79 -14.09
N ASP A 432 -10.65 -10.99 -15.40
CA ASP A 432 -9.39 -11.39 -16.06
C ASP A 432 -8.27 -10.38 -15.76
N ARG A 433 -8.52 -9.07 -15.94
CA ARG A 433 -7.53 -8.01 -15.66
C ARG A 433 -7.14 -7.95 -14.19
N MET A 434 -8.09 -8.08 -13.27
CA MET A 434 -7.78 -8.16 -11.84
C MET A 434 -6.88 -9.36 -11.53
N CYS A 435 -7.14 -10.53 -12.14
CA CYS A 435 -6.31 -11.72 -12.00
C CYS A 435 -4.89 -11.51 -12.58
N TYR A 436 -4.77 -10.84 -13.73
CA TYR A 436 -3.45 -10.54 -14.32
C TYR A 436 -2.60 -9.60 -13.46
N SER A 437 -3.19 -8.77 -12.60
CA SER A 437 -2.45 -7.89 -11.69
C SER A 437 -1.82 -8.60 -10.47
N ILE A 438 -2.26 -9.82 -10.14
CA ILE A 438 -1.86 -10.49 -8.90
C ILE A 438 -0.39 -10.95 -8.89
N PRO A 439 0.16 -11.54 -9.97
CA PRO A 439 1.53 -12.01 -9.96
C PRO A 439 2.53 -10.86 -9.73
N PHE A 440 2.21 -9.66 -10.22
CA PHE A 440 2.96 -8.43 -9.95
C PHE A 440 3.06 -8.11 -8.45
N HIS A 441 1.98 -8.32 -7.69
CA HIS A 441 1.95 -8.04 -6.26
C HIS A 441 2.62 -9.13 -5.41
N LEU A 442 2.55 -10.39 -5.82
CA LEU A 442 2.92 -11.53 -4.97
C LEU A 442 4.22 -12.23 -5.39
N GLY A 443 4.55 -12.21 -6.69
CA GLY A 443 5.66 -12.98 -7.25
C GLY A 443 5.49 -14.48 -7.04
N ASN A 444 6.56 -15.18 -6.65
CA ASN A 444 6.54 -16.60 -6.29
C ASN A 444 6.37 -16.87 -4.78
N ARG A 445 6.19 -15.85 -3.95
CA ARG A 445 6.15 -15.99 -2.47
C ARG A 445 4.94 -16.78 -2.00
N THR A 446 5.13 -17.81 -1.20
CA THR A 446 4.02 -18.62 -0.64
C THR A 446 4.04 -18.68 0.89
N THR A 447 5.12 -18.25 1.51
CA THR A 447 5.34 -18.30 2.96
C THR A 447 5.12 -16.94 3.61
N ARG A 448 4.76 -16.97 4.89
CA ARG A 448 4.68 -15.81 5.80
C ARG A 448 5.78 -14.78 5.56
N VAL A 449 5.43 -13.48 5.57
CA VAL A 449 6.40 -12.40 5.37
C VAL A 449 7.46 -12.38 6.47
N SER A 450 8.71 -12.22 6.08
CA SER A 450 9.84 -12.10 7.01
C SER A 450 10.75 -10.95 6.59
N LEU A 451 11.48 -10.37 7.54
CA LEU A 451 12.53 -9.38 7.23
C LEU A 451 13.60 -9.93 6.28
N THR A 452 13.79 -11.25 6.22
CA THR A 452 14.72 -11.92 5.30
C THR A 452 14.28 -11.80 3.83
N ASP A 453 12.99 -11.62 3.56
CA ASP A 453 12.43 -11.57 2.20
C ASP A 453 13.04 -10.43 1.37
N PHE A 454 13.35 -9.30 2.02
CA PHE A 454 13.93 -8.13 1.35
C PHE A 454 15.29 -8.42 0.71
N THR A 455 16.00 -9.43 1.21
CA THR A 455 17.34 -9.82 0.75
C THR A 455 17.39 -11.20 0.10
N ASP A 456 16.30 -11.97 0.12
CA ASP A 456 16.27 -13.35 -0.36
C ASP A 456 16.28 -13.43 -1.91
N PRO A 457 17.38 -13.86 -2.56
CA PRO A 457 17.45 -13.90 -4.02
C PRO A 457 16.47 -14.89 -4.67
N THR A 458 15.92 -15.84 -3.91
CA THR A 458 14.97 -16.84 -4.42
C THR A 458 13.56 -16.27 -4.63
N ILE A 459 13.26 -15.12 -4.02
CA ILE A 459 12.00 -14.42 -4.26
C ILE A 459 12.08 -13.73 -5.63
N LEU A 460 11.24 -14.20 -6.55
CA LEU A 460 11.11 -13.70 -7.91
C LEU A 460 9.84 -12.85 -8.04
N LEU A 461 9.97 -11.67 -8.63
CA LEU A 461 8.88 -10.74 -8.86
C LEU A 461 8.88 -10.33 -10.34
N PRO A 462 7.71 -10.30 -11.02
CA PRO A 462 7.61 -9.73 -12.36
C PRO A 462 7.99 -8.25 -12.34
N SER A 463 8.74 -7.80 -13.34
CA SER A 463 9.17 -6.40 -13.46
C SER A 463 9.45 -6.06 -14.93
N ASP A 464 9.19 -4.81 -15.31
CA ASP A 464 9.59 -4.27 -16.63
C ASP A 464 11.11 -4.37 -16.87
N CYS A 465 11.91 -4.44 -15.80
CA CYS A 465 13.35 -4.61 -15.88
C CYS A 465 13.78 -6.01 -16.36
N SER A 466 12.88 -6.99 -16.35
CA SER A 466 13.16 -8.40 -16.73
C SER A 466 13.19 -8.64 -18.25
N LEU A 467 12.87 -7.62 -19.06
CA LEU A 467 12.95 -7.71 -20.52
C LEU A 467 14.40 -7.56 -21.01
N GLU A 468 15.14 -8.67 -21.02
CA GLU A 468 16.46 -8.77 -21.66
C GLU A 468 16.31 -8.94 -23.18
N GLY A 469 16.33 -7.83 -23.93
CA GLY A 469 16.51 -7.85 -25.39
C GLY A 469 15.59 -6.92 -26.18
N GLY A 470 16.21 -5.93 -26.86
CA GLY A 470 15.62 -5.28 -28.05
C GLY A 470 14.74 -4.05 -27.85
N THR A 471 13.92 -3.95 -26.81
CA THR A 471 12.95 -2.83 -26.64
C THR A 471 13.35 -1.78 -25.60
N ARG A 472 14.60 -1.81 -25.11
CA ARG A 472 15.12 -0.82 -24.15
C ARG A 472 15.27 0.60 -24.73
N GLN A 473 15.27 0.76 -26.06
CA GLN A 473 15.77 1.99 -26.68
C GLN A 473 14.78 3.16 -26.76
N ASP A 474 13.49 2.97 -26.43
CA ASP A 474 12.49 4.04 -26.53
C ASP A 474 11.70 4.33 -25.23
N ARG A 475 11.87 3.50 -24.19
CA ARG A 475 11.14 3.66 -22.91
C ARG A 475 11.99 4.11 -21.73
N SER A 476 13.30 4.31 -21.93
CA SER A 476 14.22 4.70 -20.85
C SER A 476 13.97 6.11 -20.28
N GLY A 477 13.01 6.86 -20.84
CA GLY A 477 12.55 8.15 -20.30
C GLY A 477 11.32 8.07 -19.38
N LEU A 478 10.48 7.02 -19.47
CA LEU A 478 9.15 6.97 -18.83
C LEU A 478 9.12 6.27 -17.45
N PHE A 479 10.13 5.45 -17.13
CA PHE A 479 10.25 4.72 -15.86
C PHE A 479 11.39 5.21 -14.96
N ALA A 480 11.89 6.43 -15.19
CA ALA A 480 13.12 6.96 -14.60
C ALA A 480 13.13 7.18 -13.05
N GLY A 481 12.18 6.60 -12.30
CA GLY A 481 11.99 6.91 -10.87
C GLY A 481 12.44 5.85 -9.86
N ILE A 482 12.31 4.55 -10.15
CA ILE A 482 12.43 3.49 -9.12
C ILE A 482 13.46 2.45 -9.59
N SER A 483 14.50 2.22 -8.79
CA SER A 483 15.50 1.19 -9.07
C SER A 483 14.88 -0.22 -8.97
N ARG A 484 15.49 -1.23 -9.61
CA ARG A 484 15.04 -2.63 -9.50
C ARG A 484 14.96 -3.09 -8.03
N ASP A 485 15.91 -2.67 -7.21
CA ASP A 485 15.94 -2.99 -5.78
C ASP A 485 14.84 -2.27 -5.00
N ASP A 486 14.57 -1.00 -5.32
CA ASP A 486 13.47 -0.26 -4.69
C ASP A 486 12.11 -0.82 -5.10
N HIS A 487 11.95 -1.20 -6.38
CA HIS A 487 10.76 -1.88 -6.88
C HIS A 487 10.51 -3.19 -6.14
N ARG A 488 11.57 -4.00 -5.98
CA ARG A 488 11.51 -5.25 -5.23
C ARG A 488 11.09 -5.03 -3.79
N ARG A 489 11.75 -4.11 -3.06
CA ARG A 489 11.41 -3.80 -1.66
C ARG A 489 9.98 -3.28 -1.52
N HIS A 490 9.55 -2.45 -2.45
CA HIS A 490 8.20 -1.89 -2.52
C HIS A 490 7.12 -2.96 -2.68
N VAL A 491 7.27 -3.84 -3.67
CA VAL A 491 6.34 -4.96 -3.93
C VAL A 491 6.35 -5.95 -2.77
N ILE A 492 7.52 -6.22 -2.17
CA ILE A 492 7.61 -7.12 -1.02
C ILE A 492 6.78 -6.59 0.15
N ALA A 493 6.95 -5.31 0.48
CA ALA A 493 6.30 -4.69 1.63
C ALA A 493 4.79 -4.45 1.42
N GLN A 494 4.42 -3.89 0.28
CA GLN A 494 3.07 -3.39 0.03
C GLN A 494 2.21 -4.37 -0.77
N GLY A 495 2.79 -5.18 -1.65
CA GLY A 495 2.05 -6.02 -2.60
C GLY A 495 0.92 -6.86 -1.99
N PRO A 496 1.19 -7.66 -0.94
CA PRO A 496 0.15 -8.47 -0.30
C PRO A 496 -1.00 -7.63 0.29
N TRP A 497 -0.68 -6.52 0.97
CA TRP A 497 -1.69 -5.58 1.50
C TRP A 497 -2.55 -4.96 0.41
N ARG A 498 -1.95 -4.69 -0.76
CA ARG A 498 -2.59 -4.03 -1.90
C ARG A 498 -3.58 -4.94 -2.60
N VAL A 499 -3.19 -6.18 -2.82
CA VAL A 499 -4.00 -7.16 -3.54
C VAL A 499 -5.03 -7.86 -2.65
N MET A 500 -4.87 -7.82 -1.32
CA MET A 500 -5.87 -8.30 -0.36
C MET A 500 -7.25 -7.67 -0.61
N HIS A 501 -7.31 -6.37 -0.89
CA HIS A 501 -8.58 -5.68 -1.14
C HIS A 501 -9.33 -6.21 -2.38
N PRO A 502 -8.76 -6.17 -3.61
CA PRO A 502 -9.44 -6.68 -4.79
C PRO A 502 -9.79 -8.18 -4.70
N LEU A 503 -8.91 -9.01 -4.14
CA LEU A 503 -9.20 -10.44 -3.93
C LEU A 503 -10.37 -10.68 -2.97
N SER A 504 -10.37 -9.98 -1.83
CA SER A 504 -11.50 -10.04 -0.90
C SER A 504 -12.80 -9.54 -1.56
N ARG A 505 -12.72 -8.61 -2.52
CA ARG A 505 -13.89 -8.14 -3.27
C ARG A 505 -14.44 -9.21 -4.19
N LEU A 506 -13.60 -9.82 -5.00
CA LEU A 506 -13.99 -10.91 -5.88
C LEU A 506 -14.63 -12.06 -5.08
N LEU A 507 -14.01 -12.51 -3.98
CA LEU A 507 -14.59 -13.57 -3.16
C LEU A 507 -15.93 -13.19 -2.55
N THR A 508 -16.05 -11.98 -1.99
CA THR A 508 -17.36 -11.57 -1.46
C THR A 508 -18.42 -11.43 -2.54
N LEU A 509 -18.05 -11.07 -3.77
CA LEU A 509 -18.97 -10.94 -4.90
C LEU A 509 -19.67 -12.27 -5.19
N PHE A 510 -18.93 -13.38 -5.13
CA PHE A 510 -19.45 -14.74 -5.35
C PHE A 510 -20.37 -15.24 -4.22
N SER A 511 -20.22 -14.65 -3.03
CA SER A 511 -20.96 -15.05 -1.82
C SER A 511 -22.10 -14.10 -1.42
N GLU A 512 -22.23 -12.96 -2.11
CA GLU A 512 -23.32 -11.98 -1.94
C GLU A 512 -24.54 -12.41 -2.80
N ASP A 513 -25.68 -11.73 -2.66
CA ASP A 513 -26.86 -11.96 -3.51
C ASP A 513 -26.46 -12.01 -5.00
N ASP A 514 -26.99 -13.00 -5.72
CA ASP A 514 -26.67 -13.34 -7.12
C ASP A 514 -25.23 -13.81 -7.39
N GLY A 515 -24.43 -14.04 -6.35
CA GLY A 515 -23.01 -14.34 -6.45
C GLY A 515 -22.69 -15.67 -7.14
N GLU A 516 -23.49 -16.71 -6.93
CA GLU A 516 -23.34 -17.99 -7.62
C GLU A 516 -23.64 -17.88 -9.12
N VAL A 517 -24.58 -17.01 -9.51
CA VAL A 517 -24.85 -16.73 -10.93
C VAL A 517 -23.69 -15.97 -11.55
N ILE A 518 -23.12 -15.01 -10.84
CA ILE A 518 -21.92 -14.31 -11.31
C ILE A 518 -20.74 -15.27 -11.45
N ALA A 519 -20.57 -16.19 -10.49
CA ALA A 519 -19.52 -17.19 -10.55
C ALA A 519 -19.69 -18.14 -11.75
N SER A 520 -20.92 -18.50 -12.12
CA SER A 520 -21.18 -19.37 -13.28
C SER A 520 -20.96 -18.68 -14.63
N LEU A 521 -21.00 -17.34 -14.67
CA LEU A 521 -20.65 -16.54 -15.85
C LEU A 521 -19.13 -16.46 -16.07
N LEU A 522 -18.32 -16.79 -15.06
CA LEU A 522 -16.88 -16.73 -15.16
C LEU A 522 -16.28 -17.98 -15.81
N ARG A 523 -15.07 -17.83 -16.35
CA ARG A 523 -14.28 -18.94 -16.89
C ARG A 523 -14.12 -20.07 -15.84
N PRO A 524 -14.16 -21.35 -16.28
CA PRO A 524 -13.95 -22.48 -15.38
C PRO A 524 -12.66 -22.35 -14.56
N GLY A 525 -12.74 -22.64 -13.25
CA GLY A 525 -11.61 -22.58 -12.31
C GLY A 525 -11.15 -21.18 -11.91
N GLN A 526 -11.75 -20.10 -12.44
CA GLN A 526 -11.34 -18.73 -12.10
C GLN A 526 -11.69 -18.37 -10.64
N ARG A 527 -12.85 -18.81 -10.13
CA ARG A 527 -13.23 -18.66 -8.72
C ARG A 527 -12.21 -19.34 -7.80
N ASP A 528 -11.84 -20.57 -8.12
CA ASP A 528 -10.87 -21.36 -7.34
C ASP A 528 -9.50 -20.68 -7.33
N TRP A 529 -9.06 -20.19 -8.50
CA TRP A 529 -7.79 -19.47 -8.60
C TRP A 529 -7.79 -18.19 -7.75
N VAL A 530 -8.88 -17.40 -7.77
CA VAL A 530 -9.04 -16.20 -6.94
C VAL A 530 -8.99 -16.57 -5.44
N ARG A 531 -9.69 -17.63 -5.04
CA ARG A 531 -9.67 -18.14 -3.67
C ARG A 531 -8.27 -18.53 -3.23
N ASP A 532 -7.55 -19.28 -4.06
CA ASP A 532 -6.20 -19.76 -3.73
C ASP A 532 -5.22 -18.59 -3.60
N GLN A 533 -5.32 -17.57 -4.47
CA GLN A 533 -4.51 -16.36 -4.32
C GLN A 533 -4.88 -15.54 -3.08
N PHE A 534 -6.16 -15.50 -2.69
CA PHE A 534 -6.58 -14.85 -1.45
C PHE A 534 -6.05 -15.56 -0.20
N LEU A 535 -6.14 -16.89 -0.15
CA LEU A 535 -5.58 -17.70 0.94
C LEU A 535 -4.06 -17.51 1.02
N ARG A 536 -3.38 -17.48 -0.13
CA ARG A 536 -1.97 -17.13 -0.21
C ARG A 536 -1.67 -15.76 0.40
N VAL A 537 -2.47 -14.72 0.12
CA VAL A 537 -2.33 -13.40 0.74
C VAL A 537 -2.54 -13.46 2.26
N ALA A 538 -3.53 -14.21 2.73
CA ALA A 538 -3.77 -14.40 4.16
C ALA A 538 -2.56 -15.07 4.84
N THR A 539 -1.94 -16.07 4.20
CA THR A 539 -0.70 -16.68 4.67
C THR A 539 0.46 -15.70 4.72
N LEU A 540 0.70 -14.95 3.62
CA LEU A 540 1.78 -13.95 3.56
C LEU A 540 1.63 -12.93 4.70
N LEU A 541 0.41 -12.43 4.92
CA LEU A 541 0.12 -11.37 5.88
C LEU A 541 -0.06 -11.84 7.32
N HIS A 542 0.08 -13.13 7.64
CA HIS A 542 -0.20 -13.69 8.97
C HIS A 542 -1.63 -13.43 9.46
N LEU A 543 -2.62 -13.44 8.55
CA LEU A 543 -4.01 -13.26 8.95
C LEU A 543 -4.52 -14.54 9.62
N PRO A 544 -5.25 -14.44 10.74
CA PRO A 544 -5.73 -15.61 11.46
C PRO A 544 -6.73 -16.39 10.60
N SER A 545 -6.42 -17.65 10.32
CA SER A 545 -7.40 -18.66 9.97
C SER A 545 -8.09 -19.12 11.26
N HIS A 546 -9.42 -19.29 11.27
CA HIS A 546 -10.11 -19.79 12.46
C HIS A 546 -9.71 -21.25 12.73
N SER A 547 -8.63 -21.46 13.50
CA SER A 547 -8.27 -22.75 14.07
C SER A 547 -7.20 -22.57 15.16
N SER A 548 -7.58 -22.07 16.33
CA SER A 548 -6.74 -22.26 17.54
C SER A 548 -7.40 -21.94 18.89
N HIS A 549 -8.58 -21.30 18.96
CA HIS A 549 -9.19 -20.96 20.26
C HIS A 549 -10.59 -21.51 20.55
N ASP A 550 -11.28 -22.11 19.56
CA ASP A 550 -12.63 -22.69 19.76
C ASP A 550 -12.64 -24.24 19.64
N MET A 551 -11.51 -24.90 19.92
CA MET A 551 -11.37 -26.37 19.89
C MET A 551 -11.73 -27.04 21.24
N GLU A 552 -12.65 -26.46 22.00
CA GLU A 552 -13.36 -27.19 23.05
C GLU A 552 -14.86 -26.91 22.91
N ARG A 553 -15.57 -27.88 22.28
CA ARG A 553 -17.03 -27.96 22.08
C ARG A 553 -17.62 -27.28 20.84
N SER A 554 -17.28 -27.79 19.66
CA SER A 554 -18.28 -27.95 18.59
C SER A 554 -17.80 -28.98 17.58
N GLU A 555 -18.70 -29.89 17.20
CA GLU A 555 -18.49 -30.91 16.17
C GLU A 555 -17.99 -30.30 14.84
N PRO A 556 -17.29 -31.08 13.99
CA PRO A 556 -16.81 -30.60 12.70
C PRO A 556 -18.00 -30.35 11.77
N SER A 557 -18.57 -29.13 11.81
CA SER A 557 -19.51 -28.70 10.78
C SER A 557 -18.74 -28.63 9.47
N GLY A 558 -19.14 -29.43 8.48
CA GLY A 558 -18.54 -29.51 7.15
C GLY A 558 -18.73 -28.24 6.32
N CYS A 559 -18.10 -27.15 6.73
CA CYS A 559 -17.96 -25.94 5.92
C CYS A 559 -16.92 -26.24 4.83
N SER A 560 -17.26 -26.10 3.54
CA SER A 560 -16.30 -26.26 2.47
C SER A 560 -15.17 -25.23 2.61
N ALA A 561 -13.95 -25.55 2.15
CA ALA A 561 -12.81 -24.62 2.18
C ALA A 561 -13.13 -23.25 1.52
N ASP A 562 -14.10 -23.23 0.59
CA ASP A 562 -14.63 -22.01 -0.03
C ASP A 562 -15.33 -21.11 0.98
N ALA A 563 -16.19 -21.69 1.81
CA ALA A 563 -16.96 -20.96 2.82
C ALA A 563 -16.04 -20.35 3.90
N GLU A 564 -14.94 -21.02 4.25
CA GLU A 564 -13.94 -20.48 5.17
C GLU A 564 -13.20 -19.27 4.58
N ALA A 565 -12.72 -19.38 3.34
CA ALA A 565 -12.05 -18.29 2.63
C ALA A 565 -12.99 -17.08 2.46
N GLU A 566 -14.25 -17.32 2.08
CA GLU A 566 -15.27 -16.29 1.94
C GLU A 566 -15.61 -15.61 3.28
N ASN A 567 -15.74 -16.39 4.37
CA ASN A 567 -15.99 -15.84 5.70
C ASN A 567 -14.81 -14.95 6.16
N LEU A 568 -13.57 -15.41 5.93
CA LEU A 568 -12.38 -14.63 6.21
C LEU A 568 -12.37 -13.32 5.38
N ALA A 569 -12.68 -13.40 4.09
CA ALA A 569 -12.79 -12.22 3.22
C ALA A 569 -13.85 -11.22 3.74
N LYS A 570 -15.03 -11.71 4.14
CA LYS A 570 -16.09 -10.90 4.74
C LYS A 570 -15.61 -10.19 6.02
N LYS A 571 -14.90 -10.90 6.91
CA LYS A 571 -14.35 -10.33 8.16
C LYS A 571 -13.27 -9.29 7.89
N ILE A 572 -12.30 -9.58 7.02
CA ILE A 572 -11.23 -8.64 6.65
C ILE A 572 -11.83 -7.35 6.08
N ARG A 573 -12.84 -7.44 5.23
CA ARG A 573 -13.50 -6.24 4.67
C ARG A 573 -14.18 -5.37 5.71
N LYS A 574 -14.69 -5.94 6.81
CA LYS A 574 -15.22 -5.17 7.94
C LYS A 574 -14.10 -4.39 8.64
N GLY A 575 -12.90 -4.97 8.73
CA GLY A 575 -11.70 -4.29 9.24
C GLY A 575 -11.08 -3.29 8.26
N ALA A 576 -11.25 -3.50 6.96
CA ALA A 576 -10.71 -2.62 5.91
C ALA A 576 -11.68 -1.50 5.48
N ILE A 577 -12.80 -1.31 6.18
CA ILE A 577 -13.91 -0.47 5.71
C ILE A 577 -13.54 1.02 5.56
N LEU A 578 -12.57 1.50 6.34
CA LEU A 578 -12.02 2.85 6.30
C LEU A 578 -10.58 2.90 5.77
N MET A 579 -10.13 1.82 5.12
CA MET A 579 -8.88 1.83 4.40
C MET A 579 -9.13 2.43 3.01
N SER A 580 -8.42 3.50 2.72
CA SER A 580 -7.89 3.70 1.38
C SER A 580 -6.94 2.53 1.12
N GLY A 581 -7.08 1.80 -0.01
CA GLY A 581 -6.09 0.77 -0.34
C GLY A 581 -4.68 1.37 -0.21
N PRO A 582 -3.67 0.67 0.32
CA PRO A 582 -2.65 1.23 1.22
C PRO A 582 -2.01 2.60 0.93
#